data_AF-A0A7S3RB41-F1
#
_entry.id   AF-A0A7S3RB41-F1
#
_cell.length_a   1.000
_cell.length_b   1.000
_cell.length_c   1.000
_cell.angle_alpha   90.00
_cell.angle_beta   90.00
_cell.angle_gamma   90.00
#
_symmetry.space_group_name_H-M   'P 1'
#
loop_
_entity.id
_entity.type
_entity.pdbx_description
1 polymer ?
#
loop_
_entity_poly.entity_id
_entity_poly.type
_entity_poly.pdbx_seq_one_letter_code
_entity_poly.pdbx_strand_id
1 'polypeptide(L)'
;GDNVLIKGKKRKDTVCIVLADENLEDQKIRMNKVIRKNLRVRLGDIVSVHACGDVPYGKRVHVLPMDDTIEGITGNLFDTYLKPYFLEAYRPARQGDLFLVRGGFRPVEFKVVGVDPGEFVIVAPDTVIHCEGEPV
;
A
#
# COMPACT_ATOMS: atom_id res chain seq x y z
N GLY A 1 9.37 1.69 -12.63
CA GLY A 1 10.25 0.66 -12.04
C GLY A 1 9.51 -0.66 -12.06
N ASP A 2 10.21 -1.76 -11.81
CA ASP A 2 9.62 -3.09 -11.88
C ASP A 2 8.82 -3.43 -10.62
N ASN A 3 7.82 -4.29 -10.77
CA ASN A 3 7.07 -4.83 -9.65
C ASN A 3 7.88 -5.93 -8.96
N VAL A 4 8.02 -5.84 -7.64
CA VAL A 4 8.71 -6.81 -6.81
C VAL A 4 7.84 -7.28 -5.66
N LEU A 5 7.91 -8.58 -5.37
CA LEU A 5 7.27 -9.22 -4.23
C LEU A 5 8.30 -9.31 -3.11
N ILE A 6 8.06 -8.57 -2.05
CA ILE A 6 8.92 -8.58 -0.86
C ILE A 6 8.29 -9.51 0.15
N LYS A 7 9.04 -10.50 0.64
CA LYS A 7 8.60 -11.41 1.72
C LYS A 7 9.37 -11.11 3.00
N GLY A 8 8.62 -10.93 4.08
CA GLY A 8 9.09 -10.66 5.43
C GLY A 8 8.80 -11.81 6.39
N LYS A 9 8.54 -11.46 7.65
CA LYS A 9 8.34 -12.44 8.73
C LYS A 9 6.86 -12.85 8.82
N LYS A 10 6.60 -13.96 9.53
CA LYS A 10 5.23 -14.45 9.81
C LYS A 10 4.35 -14.62 8.55
N ARG A 11 4.97 -15.08 7.44
CA ARG A 11 4.29 -15.26 6.14
C ARG A 11 3.63 -13.98 5.63
N LYS A 12 4.21 -12.82 5.93
CA LYS A 12 3.78 -11.53 5.40
C LYS A 12 4.66 -11.13 4.22
N ASP A 13 4.00 -10.61 3.21
CA ASP A 13 4.57 -10.16 1.95
C ASP A 13 3.76 -8.96 1.43
N THR A 14 4.36 -8.19 0.54
CA THR A 14 3.73 -7.05 -0.13
C THR A 14 4.37 -6.82 -1.50
N VAL A 15 3.62 -6.18 -2.40
CA VAL A 15 4.11 -5.80 -3.73
C VAL A 15 4.54 -4.34 -3.69
N CYS A 16 5.72 -4.07 -4.23
CA CYS A 16 6.29 -2.73 -4.31
C CYS A 16 6.85 -2.47 -5.72
N ILE A 17 7.04 -1.20 -6.04
CA ILE A 17 7.79 -0.79 -7.23
C ILE A 17 9.23 -0.51 -6.81
N VAL A 18 10.19 -1.17 -7.44
CA VAL A 18 11.61 -0.94 -7.18
C VAL A 18 12.10 0.30 -7.94
N LEU A 19 12.93 1.10 -7.27
CA LEU A 19 13.62 2.25 -7.84
C LEU A 19 15.10 2.13 -7.49
N ALA A 20 15.98 2.49 -8.43
CA ALA A 20 17.41 2.53 -8.19
C ALA A 20 17.75 3.71 -7.26
N ASP A 21 18.69 3.49 -6.35
CA ASP A 21 19.24 4.51 -5.44
C ASP A 21 20.76 4.33 -5.42
N GLU A 22 21.48 5.21 -6.12
CA GLU A 22 22.95 5.16 -6.26
C GLU A 22 23.69 5.35 -4.93
N ASN A 23 23.01 5.87 -3.90
CA ASN A 23 23.57 6.10 -2.58
C ASN A 23 23.23 4.99 -1.57
N LEU A 24 22.68 3.87 -2.06
CA LEU A 24 22.35 2.71 -1.24
C LEU A 24 23.46 1.67 -1.35
N GLU A 25 24.00 1.25 -0.21
CA GLU A 25 24.98 0.17 -0.16
C GLU A 25 24.38 -1.13 -0.71
N ASP A 26 25.22 -1.91 -1.40
CA ASP A 26 24.89 -3.25 -1.86
C ASP A 26 24.31 -4.11 -0.72
N GLN A 27 23.39 -5.00 -1.08
CA GLN A 27 22.69 -5.90 -0.13
C GLN A 27 21.76 -5.19 0.89
N LYS A 28 21.57 -3.87 0.80
CA LYS A 28 20.56 -3.15 1.59
C LYS A 28 19.33 -2.81 0.74
N ILE A 29 18.20 -2.64 1.42
CA ILE A 29 16.95 -2.16 0.84
C ILE A 29 16.41 -1.01 1.68
N ARG A 30 15.98 0.08 1.03
CA ARG A 30 15.26 1.18 1.67
C ARG A 30 13.76 1.01 1.46
N MET A 31 13.01 1.04 2.55
CA MET A 31 11.55 1.02 2.55
C MET A 31 11.03 1.84 3.73
N ASN A 32 9.85 2.41 3.59
CA ASN A 32 9.28 3.27 4.64
C ASN A 32 8.77 2.45 5.85
N LYS A 33 8.31 3.15 6.90
CA LYS A 33 7.80 2.52 8.13
C LYS A 33 6.58 1.63 7.88
N VAL A 34 5.70 2.02 6.94
CA VAL A 34 4.45 1.31 6.64
C VAL A 34 4.75 -0.06 6.01
N ILE A 35 5.63 -0.11 5.00
CA ILE A 35 6.04 -1.37 4.36
C ILE A 35 6.68 -2.32 5.37
N ARG A 36 7.53 -1.81 6.28
CA ARG A 36 8.09 -2.63 7.37
C ARG A 36 7.01 -3.18 8.31
N LYS A 37 5.98 -2.39 8.63
CA LYS A 37 4.82 -2.81 9.46
C LYS A 37 4.06 -3.94 8.77
N ASN A 38 3.79 -3.82 7.47
CA ASN A 38 3.11 -4.85 6.66
C ASN A 38 3.91 -6.16 6.66
N LEU A 39 5.22 -6.08 6.41
CA LEU A 39 6.16 -7.21 6.36
C LEU A 39 6.54 -7.79 7.74
N ARG A 40 6.15 -7.13 8.84
CA ARG A 40 6.49 -7.50 10.23
C ARG A 40 8.01 -7.55 10.48
N VAL A 41 8.74 -6.58 9.93
CA VAL A 41 10.20 -6.45 10.06
C VAL A 41 10.61 -5.14 10.73
N ARG A 42 11.83 -5.09 11.24
CA ARG A 42 12.50 -3.91 11.82
C ARG A 42 13.71 -3.51 10.98
N LEU A 43 14.33 -2.37 11.30
CA LEU A 43 15.61 -2.01 10.69
C LEU A 43 16.67 -3.06 11.03
N GLY A 44 17.44 -3.50 10.03
CA GLY A 44 18.43 -4.57 10.16
C GLY A 44 17.88 -5.99 9.98
N ASP A 45 16.56 -6.17 9.90
CA ASP A 45 15.99 -7.47 9.54
C ASP A 45 16.20 -7.79 8.05
N ILE A 46 16.31 -9.08 7.75
CA ILE A 46 16.45 -9.60 6.38
C ILE A 46 15.05 -9.82 5.78
N VAL A 47 14.91 -9.46 4.51
CA VAL A 47 13.75 -9.76 3.65
C VAL A 47 14.23 -10.41 2.36
N SER A 48 13.35 -11.16 1.69
CA SER A 48 13.63 -11.65 0.34
C SER A 48 12.86 -10.84 -0.69
N VAL A 49 13.50 -10.50 -1.79
CA VAL A 49 12.91 -9.75 -2.91
C VAL A 49 12.85 -10.67 -4.12
N HIS A 50 11.68 -10.77 -4.74
CA HIS A 50 11.43 -11.59 -5.94
C HIS A 50 10.82 -10.71 -7.02
N ALA A 51 11.14 -10.97 -8.29
CA ALA A 51 10.40 -10.36 -9.39
C ALA A 51 8.92 -10.74 -9.28
N CYS A 52 8.02 -9.78 -9.44
CA CYS A 52 6.57 -9.99 -9.30
C CYS A 52 5.84 -9.97 -10.65
N GLY A 53 6.56 -10.20 -11.75
CA GLY A 53 6.02 -10.32 -13.11
C GLY A 53 4.91 -9.32 -13.45
N ASP A 54 3.91 -9.81 -14.17
CA ASP A 54 2.71 -9.04 -14.48
C ASP A 54 1.73 -9.04 -13.31
N VAL A 55 1.63 -7.89 -12.65
CA VAL A 55 0.61 -7.62 -11.64
C VAL A 55 -0.65 -7.11 -12.35
N PRO A 56 -1.82 -7.76 -12.16
CA PRO A 56 -3.04 -7.37 -12.86
C PRO A 56 -3.51 -5.97 -12.43
N TYR A 57 -4.14 -5.26 -13.36
CA TYR A 57 -4.85 -4.03 -13.02
C TYR A 57 -6.11 -4.37 -12.23
N GLY A 58 -6.35 -3.60 -11.17
CA GLY A 58 -7.47 -3.81 -10.28
C GLY A 58 -8.77 -3.40 -10.96
N LYS A 59 -9.78 -4.26 -10.90
CA LYS A 59 -11.15 -3.86 -11.18
C LYS A 59 -11.72 -3.08 -10.00
N ARG A 60 -11.46 -3.59 -8.79
CA ARG A 60 -11.94 -3.00 -7.54
C ARG A 60 -10.90 -3.13 -6.44
N VAL A 61 -10.85 -2.13 -5.57
CA VAL A 61 -10.11 -2.17 -4.31
C VAL A 61 -11.01 -1.63 -3.21
N HIS A 62 -11.12 -2.34 -2.10
CA HIS A 62 -11.83 -1.88 -0.91
C HIS A 62 -10.82 -1.54 0.18
N VAL A 63 -10.87 -0.30 0.65
CA VAL A 63 -10.01 0.19 1.73
C VAL A 63 -10.87 0.74 2.85
N LEU A 64 -10.44 0.55 4.09
CA LEU A 64 -11.10 1.14 5.25
C LEU A 64 -10.08 1.93 6.06
N PRO A 65 -10.46 3.10 6.60
CA PRO A 65 -9.58 3.85 7.49
C PRO A 65 -9.36 3.12 8.80
N MET A 66 -8.20 3.34 9.43
CA MET A 66 -7.96 2.98 10.82
C MET A 66 -8.70 3.94 11.74
N ASP A 67 -9.43 3.42 12.73
CA ASP A 67 -10.30 4.18 13.65
C ASP A 67 -9.59 5.36 14.34
N ASP A 68 -8.38 5.10 14.87
CA ASP A 68 -7.52 6.05 15.57
C ASP A 68 -7.02 7.20 14.69
N THR A 69 -7.04 7.03 13.36
CA THR A 69 -6.57 8.05 12.42
C THR A 69 -7.67 8.94 11.86
N ILE A 70 -8.96 8.62 12.07
CA ILE A 70 -10.09 9.39 11.54
C ILE A 70 -10.96 10.09 12.58
N GLU A 71 -10.70 9.91 13.88
CA GLU A 71 -11.39 10.66 14.94
C GLU A 71 -11.41 12.18 14.69
N GLY A 72 -12.60 12.75 14.53
CA GLY A 72 -12.79 14.18 14.27
C GLY A 72 -12.59 14.62 12.81
N ILE A 73 -12.27 13.71 11.89
CA ILE A 73 -12.26 14.00 10.46
C ILE A 73 -13.70 13.95 9.93
N THR A 74 -14.13 15.04 9.31
CA THR A 74 -15.42 15.15 8.64
C THR A 74 -15.23 15.27 7.13
N GLY A 75 -16.21 14.80 6.35
CA GLY A 75 -16.22 14.94 4.89
C GLY A 75 -15.83 13.67 4.15
N ASN A 76 -15.63 13.79 2.84
CA ASN A 76 -15.39 12.66 1.96
C ASN A 76 -13.91 12.24 1.96
N LEU A 77 -13.62 11.05 2.52
CA LEU A 77 -12.28 10.48 2.57
C LEU A 77 -11.73 10.11 1.18
N PHE A 78 -12.59 9.73 0.25
CA PHE A 78 -12.18 9.39 -1.11
C PHE A 78 -11.61 10.61 -1.83
N ASP A 79 -12.37 11.71 -1.91
CA ASP A 79 -11.93 12.90 -2.65
C ASP A 79 -10.71 13.57 -1.99
N THR A 80 -10.68 13.58 -0.65
CA THR A 80 -9.63 14.29 0.10
C THR A 80 -8.32 13.51 0.19
N TYR A 81 -8.38 12.19 0.31
CA TYR A 81 -7.21 11.34 0.58
C TYR A 81 -6.96 10.33 -0.55
N LEU A 82 -7.93 9.46 -0.84
CA LEU A 82 -7.67 8.31 -1.71
C LEU A 82 -7.47 8.69 -3.17
N LYS A 83 -8.30 9.58 -3.71
CA LYS A 83 -8.22 10.07 -5.09
C LYS A 83 -6.85 10.67 -5.38
N PRO A 84 -6.34 11.70 -4.66
CA PRO A 84 -5.01 12.23 -4.93
C PRO A 84 -3.88 11.23 -4.65
N TYR A 85 -4.09 10.25 -3.76
CA TYR A 85 -3.08 9.22 -3.50
C TYR A 85 -2.91 8.25 -4.68
N PHE A 86 -4.00 7.83 -5.33
CA PHE A 86 -4.00 6.84 -6.41
C PHE A 86 -4.00 7.43 -7.82
N LEU A 87 -4.40 8.69 -7.98
CA LEU A 87 -4.50 9.36 -9.29
C LEU A 87 -3.17 9.27 -10.06
N GLU A 88 -3.21 8.58 -11.21
CA GLU A 88 -2.10 8.39 -12.15
C GLU A 88 -0.82 7.81 -11.55
N ALA A 89 -0.90 7.22 -10.36
CA ALA A 89 0.26 6.75 -9.62
C ALA A 89 0.56 5.26 -9.83
N TYR A 90 -0.38 4.49 -10.40
CA TYR A 90 -0.25 3.06 -10.69
C TYR A 90 0.33 2.27 -9.50
N ARG A 91 -0.17 2.54 -8.29
CA ARG A 91 0.37 1.97 -7.06
C ARG A 91 -0.09 0.52 -6.89
N PRO A 92 0.79 -0.40 -6.46
CA PRO A 92 0.36 -1.72 -6.05
C PRO A 92 -0.44 -1.66 -4.75
N ALA A 93 -1.47 -2.51 -4.64
CA ALA A 93 -2.26 -2.74 -3.44
C ALA A 93 -2.36 -4.25 -3.19
N ARG A 94 -2.04 -4.69 -1.97
CA ARG A 94 -2.20 -6.09 -1.55
C ARG A 94 -3.22 -6.17 -0.42
N GLN A 95 -4.07 -7.20 -0.47
CA GLN A 95 -5.03 -7.44 0.60
C GLN A 95 -4.34 -7.59 1.96
N GLY A 96 -4.84 -6.84 2.94
CA GLY A 96 -4.32 -6.80 4.31
C GLY A 96 -3.21 -5.79 4.55
N ASP A 97 -2.71 -5.11 3.52
CA ASP A 97 -1.71 -4.06 3.69
C ASP A 97 -2.31 -2.80 4.31
N LEU A 98 -1.46 -2.12 5.09
CA LEU A 98 -1.70 -0.75 5.51
C LEU A 98 -0.98 0.21 4.58
N PHE A 99 -1.53 1.41 4.42
CA PHE A 99 -0.86 2.53 3.77
C PHE A 99 -1.25 3.84 4.42
N LEU A 100 -0.34 4.81 4.38
CA LEU A 100 -0.55 6.12 4.98
C LEU A 100 -0.73 7.15 3.88
N VAL A 101 -1.83 7.88 3.91
CA VAL A 101 -2.09 9.00 2.99
C VAL A 101 -1.90 10.30 3.74
N ARG A 102 -1.05 11.18 3.19
CA ARG A 102 -0.85 12.53 3.70
C ARG A 102 -1.69 13.49 2.87
N GLY A 103 -2.66 14.14 3.50
CA GLY A 103 -3.59 15.08 2.87
C GLY A 103 -4.43 15.78 3.94
N GLY A 104 -5.22 16.77 3.53
CA GLY A 104 -6.15 17.48 4.42
C GLY A 104 -5.50 18.04 5.68
N PHE A 105 -6.13 17.79 6.83
CA PHE A 105 -5.70 18.29 8.13
C PHE A 105 -4.61 17.42 8.78
N ARG A 106 -4.68 16.09 8.62
CA ARG A 106 -3.73 15.14 9.20
C ARG A 106 -3.60 13.86 8.38
N PRO A 107 -2.48 13.11 8.50
CA PRO A 107 -2.34 11.83 7.83
C PRO A 107 -3.39 10.80 8.29
N VAL A 108 -3.92 10.01 7.36
CA VAL A 108 -4.87 8.92 7.63
C VAL A 108 -4.23 7.60 7.21
N GLU A 109 -4.27 6.60 8.09
CA GLU A 109 -3.84 5.24 7.77
C GLU A 109 -5.06 4.46 7.28
N PHE A 110 -4.89 3.75 6.18
CA PHE A 110 -5.92 2.91 5.58
C PHE A 110 -5.42 1.48 5.52
N LYS A 111 -6.36 0.54 5.59
CA LYS A 111 -6.15 -0.88 5.35
C LYS A 111 -6.81 -1.29 4.06
N VAL A 112 -6.09 -2.01 3.21
CA VAL A 112 -6.66 -2.72 2.06
C VAL A 112 -7.40 -3.94 2.58
N VAL A 113 -8.72 -3.92 2.51
CA VAL A 113 -9.59 -5.00 3.00
C VAL A 113 -9.76 -6.08 1.95
N GLY A 114 -9.80 -5.68 0.68
CA GLY A 114 -9.96 -6.57 -0.45
C GLY A 114 -9.50 -5.93 -1.76
N VAL A 115 -9.12 -6.78 -2.70
CA VAL A 115 -8.78 -6.41 -4.08
C VAL A 115 -9.43 -7.41 -5.03
N ASP A 116 -9.69 -6.99 -6.25
CA ASP A 116 -10.18 -7.84 -7.33
C ASP A 116 -9.45 -7.48 -8.62
N PRO A 117 -8.77 -8.43 -9.30
CA PRO A 117 -8.67 -9.86 -9.00
C PRO A 117 -7.55 -10.25 -8.01
N GLY A 118 -7.65 -11.46 -7.47
CA GLY A 118 -6.56 -12.12 -6.74
C GLY A 118 -6.27 -11.52 -5.36
N GLU A 119 -5.01 -11.52 -4.96
CA GLU A 119 -4.58 -11.02 -3.63
C GLU A 119 -3.87 -9.66 -3.69
N PHE A 120 -3.43 -9.24 -4.88
CA PHE A 120 -2.79 -7.95 -5.11
C PHE A 120 -3.00 -7.48 -6.55
N VAL A 121 -3.08 -6.16 -6.72
CA VAL A 121 -3.38 -5.50 -8.00
C VAL A 121 -2.58 -4.20 -8.13
N ILE A 122 -2.50 -3.66 -9.34
CA ILE A 122 -2.13 -2.26 -9.57
C ILE A 122 -3.41 -1.44 -9.60
N VAL A 123 -3.46 -0.36 -8.82
CA VAL A 123 -4.56 0.61 -8.85
C VAL A 123 -4.36 1.53 -10.06
N ALA A 124 -5.14 1.27 -11.10
CA ALA A 124 -5.16 2.00 -12.37
C ALA A 124 -6.31 3.02 -12.40
N PRO A 125 -6.38 3.94 -13.38
CA PRO A 125 -7.43 4.96 -13.44
C PRO A 125 -8.86 4.41 -13.52
N ASP A 126 -9.04 3.19 -14.05
CA ASP A 126 -10.31 2.49 -14.17
C ASP A 126 -10.65 1.62 -12.94
N THR A 127 -9.72 1.49 -11.98
CA THR A 127 -9.96 0.76 -10.73
C THR A 127 -10.98 1.49 -9.87
N VAL A 128 -12.08 0.82 -9.53
CA VAL A 128 -13.07 1.36 -8.61
C VAL A 128 -12.57 1.22 -7.17
N ILE A 129 -12.45 2.35 -6.47
CA ILE A 129 -12.00 2.37 -5.07
C ILE A 129 -13.22 2.53 -4.17
N HIS A 130 -13.49 1.52 -3.37
CA HIS A 130 -14.51 1.56 -2.33
C HIS A 130 -13.87 1.96 -1.00
N CYS A 131 -14.51 2.86 -0.27
CA CYS A 131 -14.09 3.25 1.09
C CYS A 131 -15.26 3.36 2.08
N GLU A 132 -16.37 2.72 1.77
CA GLU A 132 -17.56 2.66 2.62
C GLU A 132 -17.44 1.48 3.61
N GLY A 133 -17.91 1.67 4.83
CA GLY A 133 -17.90 0.66 5.89
C GLY A 133 -17.44 1.20 7.24
N GLU A 134 -17.46 0.34 8.25
CA GLU A 134 -16.91 0.68 9.57
C GLU A 134 -15.37 0.75 9.52
N PRO A 135 -14.75 1.72 10.22
CA PRO A 135 -13.30 1.76 10.39
C PRO A 135 -12.75 0.45 10.99
N VAL A 136 -11.48 0.16 10.72
CA VAL A 136 -10.78 -1.05 11.20
C VAL A 136 -9.91 -0.76 12.40
#